data_AF-A0A9Q6HMN5-F1
#
_entry.id   AF-A0A9Q6HMN5-F1
#
_cell.length_a   1.000
_cell.length_b   1.000
_cell.length_c   1.000
_cell.angle_alpha   90.00
_cell.angle_beta   90.00
_cell.angle_gamma   90.00
#
_symmetry.space_group_name_H-M   'P 1'
#
loop_
_entity.id
_entity.type
_entity.pdbx_description
1 polymer ?
#
loop_
_entity_poly.entity_id
_entity_poly.type
_entity_poly.pdbx_seq_one_letter_code
_entity_poly.pdbx_strand_id
1 'polypeptide(L)'
;MSKKVENIGNTFTSAENKKKQKQRMRRRVVRKRITLFGGILLAIIIILSIMLVTQKQSNSEDAVERQHKEEKYQKQQDEELALKEQLNNLNDKSYIEKVARDDYYLSNDGEVVFKLPEDKSKAESKSAKQDK
;
A
#
# COMPACT_ATOMS: atom_id res chain seq x y z
N MET A 1 -62.41 0.06 -34.39
CA MET A 1 -61.01 -0.04 -34.88
C MET A 1 -60.91 0.70 -36.22
N SER A 2 -60.44 1.95 -36.22
CA SER A 2 -60.34 2.77 -37.45
C SER A 2 -59.04 2.44 -38.19
N LYS A 3 -59.13 1.88 -39.40
CA LYS A 3 -57.98 1.68 -40.29
C LYS A 3 -57.54 3.05 -40.81
N LYS A 4 -56.35 3.48 -40.40
CA LYS A 4 -55.71 4.69 -40.93
C LYS A 4 -55.50 4.53 -42.45
N VAL A 5 -56.19 5.33 -43.24
CA VAL A 5 -56.08 5.32 -44.71
C VAL A 5 -54.79 6.06 -45.09
N GLU A 6 -53.71 5.31 -45.36
CA GLU A 6 -52.39 5.91 -45.67
C GLU A 6 -52.20 6.27 -47.14
N ASN A 7 -53.06 5.79 -48.04
CA ASN A 7 -52.94 6.05 -49.48
C ASN A 7 -54.30 6.48 -50.05
N ILE A 8 -54.44 7.79 -50.27
CA ILE A 8 -55.34 8.32 -51.29
C ILE A 8 -54.57 8.13 -52.59
N GLY A 9 -55.13 7.39 -53.57
CA GLY A 9 -54.48 6.95 -54.82
C GLY A 9 -54.05 8.11 -55.73
N ASN A 10 -53.11 8.92 -55.25
CA ASN A 10 -52.59 10.12 -55.85
C ASN A 10 -51.06 9.99 -55.99
N THR A 11 -50.51 10.56 -57.06
CA THR A 11 -49.09 10.46 -57.41
C THR A 11 -48.22 11.25 -56.42
N PHE A 12 -48.70 12.39 -55.93
CA PHE A 12 -48.00 13.23 -54.95
C PHE A 12 -47.88 12.56 -53.57
N THR A 13 -48.96 11.97 -53.05
CA THR A 13 -48.97 11.27 -51.76
C THR A 13 -48.09 10.02 -51.80
N SER A 14 -48.10 9.30 -52.92
CA SER A 14 -47.27 8.12 -53.14
C SER A 14 -45.77 8.44 -53.13
N ALA A 15 -45.36 9.55 -53.76
CA ALA A 15 -43.97 9.99 -53.77
C ALA A 15 -43.48 10.39 -52.37
N GLU A 16 -44.28 11.16 -51.62
CA GLU A 16 -43.96 11.56 -50.26
C GLU A 16 -43.95 10.38 -49.27
N ASN A 17 -44.88 9.43 -49.40
CA ASN A 17 -44.90 8.21 -48.61
C ASN A 17 -43.67 7.34 -48.89
N LYS A 18 -43.22 7.23 -50.15
CA LYS A 18 -42.00 6.49 -50.52
C LYS A 18 -40.73 7.14 -49.94
N LYS A 19 -40.65 8.49 -49.94
CA LYS A 19 -39.56 9.23 -49.27
C LYS A 19 -39.56 8.99 -47.76
N LYS A 20 -40.73 9.08 -47.10
CA LYS A 20 -40.89 8.81 -45.66
C LYS A 20 -40.53 7.38 -45.30
N GLN A 21 -40.91 6.40 -46.12
CA GLN A 21 -40.56 4.99 -45.92
C GLN A 21 -39.05 4.77 -46.05
N LYS A 22 -38.40 5.36 -47.07
CA LYS A 22 -36.93 5.31 -47.24
C LYS A 22 -36.19 5.96 -46.06
N GLN A 23 -36.68 7.11 -45.57
CA GLN A 23 -36.13 7.75 -44.36
C GLN A 23 -36.33 6.90 -43.09
N ARG A 24 -37.49 6.27 -42.91
CA ARG A 24 -37.76 5.35 -41.79
C ARG A 24 -36.84 4.14 -41.82
N MET A 25 -36.62 3.55 -43.00
CA MET A 25 -35.68 2.44 -43.17
C MET A 25 -34.24 2.86 -42.84
N ARG A 26 -33.78 4.01 -43.35
CA ARG A 26 -32.46 4.57 -43.00
C ARG A 26 -32.32 4.82 -41.50
N ARG A 27 -33.31 5.45 -40.87
CA ARG A 27 -33.29 5.71 -39.41
C ARG A 27 -33.29 4.42 -38.58
N ARG A 28 -33.96 3.36 -39.02
CA ARG A 28 -33.91 2.04 -38.35
C ARG A 28 -32.51 1.44 -38.41
N VAL A 29 -31.87 1.47 -39.58
CA VAL A 29 -30.49 0.94 -39.75
C VAL A 29 -29.50 1.74 -38.90
N VAL A 30 -29.59 3.07 -38.93
CA VAL A 30 -28.72 3.94 -38.13
C VAL A 30 -28.93 3.70 -36.62
N ARG A 31 -30.18 3.61 -36.16
CA ARG A 31 -30.47 3.29 -34.75
C ARG A 31 -29.90 1.95 -34.33
N LYS A 32 -30.05 0.90 -35.14
CA LYS A 32 -29.48 -0.43 -34.85
C LYS A 32 -27.95 -0.38 -34.71
N ARG A 33 -27.28 0.41 -35.56
CA ARG A 33 -25.82 0.60 -35.47
C ARG A 33 -25.44 1.36 -34.20
N ILE A 34 -26.12 2.47 -33.89
CA ILE A 34 -25.85 3.27 -32.69
C ILE A 34 -26.11 2.47 -31.41
N THR A 35 -27.18 1.67 -31.34
CA THR A 35 -27.43 0.83 -30.16
C THR A 35 -26.36 -0.24 -29.96
N LEU A 36 -25.80 -0.78 -31.05
CA LEU A 36 -24.78 -1.82 -30.98
C LEU A 36 -23.42 -1.23 -30.56
N PHE A 37 -22.98 -0.17 -31.22
CA PHE A 37 -21.75 0.54 -30.84
C PHE A 37 -21.86 1.22 -29.48
N GLY A 38 -23.01 1.84 -29.19
CA GLY A 38 -23.28 2.47 -27.90
C GLY A 38 -23.31 1.44 -26.77
N GLY A 39 -23.92 0.27 -26.98
CA GLY A 39 -23.92 -0.81 -26.00
C GLY A 39 -22.53 -1.36 -25.72
N ILE A 40 -21.71 -1.55 -26.76
CA ILE A 40 -20.30 -1.97 -26.60
C ILE A 40 -19.52 -0.92 -25.81
N LEU A 41 -19.68 0.37 -26.16
CA LEU A 41 -18.99 1.47 -25.47
C LEU A 41 -19.42 1.57 -24.01
N LEU A 42 -20.72 1.37 -23.71
CA LEU A 42 -21.24 1.32 -22.35
C LEU A 42 -20.66 0.14 -21.55
N ALA A 43 -20.56 -1.04 -22.18
CA ALA A 43 -19.94 -2.21 -21.55
C ALA A 43 -18.46 -1.96 -21.21
N ILE A 44 -17.71 -1.32 -22.12
CA ILE A 44 -16.32 -0.92 -21.86
C ILE A 44 -16.23 0.05 -20.69
N ILE A 45 -17.10 1.06 -20.63
CA ILE A 45 -17.14 2.02 -19.52
C ILE A 45 -17.41 1.31 -18.19
N ILE A 46 -18.36 0.36 -18.15
CA ILE A 46 -18.67 -0.40 -16.93
C ILE A 46 -17.46 -1.22 -16.48
N ILE A 47 -16.80 -1.92 -17.39
CA ILE A 47 -15.60 -2.71 -17.08
C ILE A 47 -14.49 -1.82 -16.53
N LEU A 48 -14.21 -0.69 -17.18
CA LEU A 48 -13.20 0.27 -16.73
C LEU A 48 -13.55 0.87 -15.36
N SER A 49 -14.83 1.13 -15.10
CA SER A 49 -15.29 1.65 -13.81
C SER A 49 -15.07 0.65 -12.68
N ILE A 50 -15.37 -0.64 -12.92
CA ILE A 50 -15.11 -1.72 -11.96
C ILE A 50 -13.60 -1.84 -11.71
N MET A 51 -12.79 -1.85 -12.77
CA MET A 51 -11.33 -1.94 -12.67
C MET A 51 -10.73 -0.78 -11.87
N LEU A 52 -11.22 0.44 -12.08
CA LEU A 52 -10.75 1.63 -11.37
C LEU A 52 -11.05 1.55 -9.86
N VAL A 53 -12.23 1.05 -9.48
CA VAL A 53 -12.60 0.88 -8.07
C VAL A 53 -11.73 -0.19 -7.42
N THR A 54 -11.52 -1.34 -8.07
CA THR A 54 -10.64 -2.39 -7.54
C THR A 54 -9.19 -1.95 -7.41
N GLN A 55 -8.70 -1.13 -8.35
CA GLN A 55 -7.33 -0.65 -8.34
C GLN A 55 -7.10 0.42 -7.26
N LYS A 56 -8.11 1.27 -6.97
CA LYS A 56 -8.06 2.21 -5.85
C LYS A 56 -7.98 1.48 -4.50
N GLN A 57 -8.76 0.40 -4.33
CA GLN A 57 -8.75 -0.40 -3.11
C GLN A 57 -7.40 -1.09 -2.91
N SER A 58 -6.91 -1.82 -3.92
CA SER A 58 -5.60 -2.49 -3.89
C SER A 58 -4.47 -1.53 -3.55
N ASN A 59 -4.43 -0.36 -4.18
CA ASN A 59 -3.33 0.58 -4.00
C ASN A 59 -3.29 1.20 -2.59
N SER A 60 -4.41 1.21 -1.87
CA SER A 60 -4.46 1.66 -0.46
C SER A 60 -3.94 0.59 0.50
N GLU A 61 -4.28 -0.67 0.26
CA GLU A 61 -3.79 -1.82 1.03
C GLU A 61 -2.28 -2.03 0.79
N ASP A 62 -1.84 -1.91 -0.46
CA ASP A 62 -0.43 -1.99 -0.86
C ASP A 62 0.42 -0.87 -0.24
N ALA A 63 -0.14 0.31 0.01
CA ALA A 63 0.58 1.40 0.64
C ALA A 63 0.82 1.14 2.13
N VAL A 64 -0.19 0.64 2.84
CA VAL A 64 -0.09 0.28 4.27
C VAL A 64 0.82 -0.92 4.45
N GLU A 65 0.70 -1.94 3.60
CA GLU A 65 1.56 -3.11 3.67
C GLU A 65 3.03 -2.77 3.39
N ARG A 66 3.29 -1.85 2.43
CA ARG A 66 4.64 -1.33 2.18
C ARG A 66 5.21 -0.58 3.38
N GLN A 67 4.44 0.30 4.02
CA GLN A 67 4.91 1.02 5.21
C GLN A 67 5.25 0.07 6.35
N HIS A 68 4.42 -0.94 6.61
CA HIS A 68 4.67 -1.89 7.68
C HIS A 68 5.85 -2.82 7.38
N LYS A 69 6.05 -3.20 6.11
CA LYS A 69 7.24 -3.95 5.69
C LYS A 69 8.51 -3.11 5.82
N GLU A 70 8.46 -1.82 5.46
CA GLU A 70 9.58 -0.90 5.61
C GLU A 70 9.95 -0.71 7.10
N GLU A 71 8.97 -0.46 7.98
CA GLU A 71 9.23 -0.36 9.43
C GLU A 71 9.86 -1.63 10.00
N LYS A 72 9.35 -2.81 9.60
CA LYS A 72 9.93 -4.09 10.03
C LYS A 72 11.36 -4.26 9.53
N TYR A 73 11.63 -3.87 8.29
CA TYR A 73 12.95 -3.94 7.69
C TYR A 73 13.94 -3.02 8.41
N GLN A 74 13.54 -1.79 8.73
CA GLN A 74 14.38 -0.86 9.48
C GLN A 74 14.67 -1.36 10.89
N LYS A 75 13.65 -1.86 11.60
CA LYS A 75 13.85 -2.48 12.93
C LYS A 75 14.84 -3.65 12.89
N GLN A 76 14.77 -4.49 11.85
CA GLN A 76 15.71 -5.60 11.68
C GLN A 76 17.13 -5.11 11.36
N GLN A 77 17.29 -4.04 10.56
CA GLN A 77 18.60 -3.44 10.33
C GLN A 77 19.21 -2.87 11.62
N ASP A 78 18.40 -2.14 12.41
CA ASP A 78 18.85 -1.57 13.67
C ASP A 78 19.25 -2.67 14.66
N GLU A 79 18.49 -3.75 14.73
CA GLU A 79 18.80 -4.93 15.56
C GLU A 79 20.08 -5.62 15.09
N GLU A 80 20.26 -5.83 13.79
CA GLU A 80 21.49 -6.36 13.20
C GLU A 80 22.71 -5.50 13.53
N LEU A 81 22.59 -4.18 13.42
CA LEU A 81 23.66 -3.24 13.76
C LEU A 81 24.01 -3.32 15.25
N ALA A 82 23.01 -3.29 16.13
CA ALA A 82 23.19 -3.39 17.57
C ALA A 82 23.83 -4.73 17.97
N LEU A 83 23.41 -5.84 17.35
CA LEU A 83 23.99 -7.16 17.59
C LEU A 83 25.44 -7.24 17.10
N LYS A 84 25.76 -6.66 15.94
CA LYS A 84 27.14 -6.58 15.44
C LYS A 84 28.04 -5.75 16.35
N GLU A 85 27.53 -4.63 16.87
CA GLU A 85 28.27 -3.82 17.83
C GLU A 85 28.51 -4.60 19.13
N GLN A 86 27.49 -5.26 19.67
CA GLN A 86 27.64 -6.13 20.83
C GLN A 86 28.65 -7.26 20.60
N LEU A 87 28.61 -7.88 19.42
CA LEU A 87 29.56 -8.93 19.05
C LEU A 87 30.99 -8.39 18.96
N ASN A 88 31.20 -7.21 18.39
CA ASN A 88 32.51 -6.57 18.33
C ASN A 88 33.01 -6.23 19.74
N ASN A 89 32.16 -5.64 20.57
CA ASN A 89 32.47 -5.32 21.96
C ASN A 89 32.83 -6.58 22.77
N LEU A 90 32.14 -7.70 22.52
CA LEU A 90 32.42 -8.97 23.18
C LEU A 90 33.73 -9.62 22.71
N ASN A 91 34.15 -9.36 21.48
CA ASN A 91 35.43 -9.86 20.95
C ASN A 91 36.60 -8.90 21.21
N ASP A 92 36.32 -7.67 21.62
CA ASP A 92 37.35 -6.66 21.92
C ASP A 92 37.85 -6.79 23.36
N LYS A 93 39.11 -7.23 23.50
CA LYS A 93 39.79 -7.36 24.79
C LYS A 93 39.84 -6.05 25.58
N SER A 94 39.95 -4.91 24.91
CA SER A 94 40.00 -3.59 25.56
C SER A 94 38.63 -3.18 26.13
N TYR A 95 37.54 -3.56 25.45
CA TYR A 95 36.18 -3.35 25.93
C TYR A 95 35.90 -4.24 27.15
N ILE A 96 36.28 -5.52 27.09
CA ILE A 96 36.15 -6.46 28.22
C ILE A 96 36.94 -5.95 29.44
N GLU A 97 38.17 -5.49 29.25
CA GLU A 97 39.00 -4.94 30.33
C GLU A 97 38.35 -3.71 30.95
N LYS A 98 37.79 -2.81 30.14
CA LYS A 98 37.06 -1.63 30.62
C LYS A 98 35.85 -2.03 31.46
N VAL A 99 35.02 -2.95 30.98
CA VAL A 99 33.87 -3.47 31.74
C VAL A 99 34.31 -4.13 33.05
N ALA A 100 35.41 -4.90 33.03
CA ALA A 100 35.94 -5.52 34.24
C ALA A 100 36.44 -4.50 35.27
N ARG A 101 37.09 -3.41 34.83
CA ARG A 101 37.52 -2.30 35.69
C ARG A 101 36.33 -1.50 36.22
N ASP A 102 35.35 -1.20 35.37
CA ASP A 102 34.23 -0.29 35.68
C ASP A 102 33.13 -0.97 36.51
N ASP A 103 32.72 -2.20 36.15
CA ASP A 103 31.62 -2.91 36.82
C ASP A 103 32.10 -3.86 37.91
N TYR A 104 33.30 -4.42 37.79
CA TYR A 104 33.84 -5.42 38.72
C TYR A 104 35.05 -4.93 39.53
N TYR A 105 35.47 -3.66 39.35
CA TYR A 105 36.62 -3.07 40.05
C TYR A 105 37.91 -3.91 39.93
N LEU A 106 38.10 -4.60 38.80
CA LEU A 106 39.29 -5.38 38.53
C LEU A 106 40.50 -4.45 38.35
N SER A 107 41.62 -4.81 38.97
CA SER A 107 42.85 -4.01 39.03
C SER A 107 44.04 -4.93 38.81
N ASN A 108 45.08 -4.47 38.11
CA ASN A 108 46.29 -5.29 37.92
C ASN A 108 47.21 -5.21 39.14
N ASP A 109 48.21 -6.10 39.17
CA ASP A 109 49.23 -6.12 40.21
C ASP A 109 49.96 -4.77 40.32
N GLY A 110 49.84 -4.12 41.48
CA GLY A 110 50.43 -2.81 41.77
C GLY A 110 49.50 -1.60 41.54
N GLU A 111 48.29 -1.80 41.01
CA GLU A 111 47.27 -0.76 40.89
C GLU A 111 46.39 -0.68 42.17
N VAL A 112 45.98 0.52 42.61
CA VAL A 112 45.15 0.75 43.82
C VAL A 112 43.81 1.37 43.41
N VAL A 113 42.70 0.71 43.74
CA VAL A 113 41.34 1.16 43.40
C VAL A 113 40.78 2.07 44.50
N PHE A 114 40.42 3.30 44.14
CA PHE A 114 39.76 4.26 45.02
C PHE A 114 38.25 4.27 44.74
N LYS A 115 37.43 3.98 45.77
CA LYS A 115 35.96 4.05 45.68
C LYS A 115 35.51 5.45 46.06
N LEU A 116 34.96 6.22 45.12
CA LEU A 116 34.41 7.53 45.43
C LEU A 116 33.05 7.39 46.14
N PRO A 117 32.64 8.38 46.96
CA PRO A 117 31.36 8.34 47.67
C PRO A 117 30.15 8.20 46.72
N GLU A 118 30.22 8.76 45.51
CA GLU A 118 29.17 8.62 44.49
C GLU A 118 29.06 7.18 43.94
N ASP A 119 30.17 6.45 43.85
CA ASP A 119 30.18 5.07 43.35
C ASP A 119 29.55 4.08 44.33
N LYS A 120 29.59 4.37 45.63
CA LYS A 120 28.90 3.56 46.66
C LYS A 120 27.39 3.52 46.42
N SER A 121 26.80 4.66 46.04
CA SER A 121 25.36 4.75 45.74
C SER A 121 24.96 3.95 44.49
N LYS A 122 25.84 3.88 43.47
CA LYS A 122 25.63 3.06 42.27
C LYS A 122 25.80 1.57 42.55
N ALA A 123 26.79 1.18 43.34
CA ALA A 123 27.05 -0.22 43.68
C ALA A 123 25.88 -0.85 44.47
N GLU A 124 25.31 -0.13 45.45
CA GLU A 124 24.14 -0.59 46.22
C GLU A 124 22.87 -0.69 45.35
N SER A 125 22.70 0.19 44.37
CA SER A 125 21.55 0.14 43.45
C SER A 125 21.60 -1.00 42.42
N LYS A 126 22.80 -1.48 42.05
CA LYS A 126 23.00 -2.55 41.07
C LYS A 126 22.89 -3.95 41.70
N SER A 127 23.34 -4.15 42.95
CA SER A 127 23.21 -5.47 43.60
C SER A 127 21.74 -5.83 43.89
N ALA A 128 20.87 -4.84 44.12
CA ALA A 128 19.44 -5.06 44.36
C ALA A 128 18.64 -5.46 43.08
N LYS A 129 19.23 -5.30 41.89
CA LYS A 129 18.61 -5.68 40.60
C LYS A 129 18.99 -7.09 40.13
N GLN A 130 19.94 -7.75 40.78
CA GLN A 130 20.41 -9.08 40.40
C GLN A 130 19.61 -10.22 41.07
N ASP A 131 18.81 -9.92 42.10
CA ASP A 131 17.97 -10.87 42.84
C ASP A 131 16.49 -10.89 42.40
N LYS A 132 16.16 -10.44 41.19
CA LYS A 132 14.80 -10.54 40.61
C LYS A 132 14.81 -11.06 39.18
#